data_AF-A0AAV2SL59-F1
#
_entry.id   AF-A0AAV2SL59-F1
#
_cell.length_a   1.000
_cell.length_b   1.000
_cell.length_c   1.000
_cell.angle_alpha   90.00
_cell.angle_beta   90.00
_cell.angle_gamma   90.00
#
_symmetry.space_group_name_H-M   'P 1'
#
loop_
_entity.id
_entity.type
_entity.pdbx_description
1 polymer ?
#
loop_
_entity_poly.entity_id
_entity_poly.type
_entity_poly.pdbx_seq_one_letter_code
_entity_poly.pdbx_strand_id
1 'polypeptide(L)'
;MTLGGASNVSEGTGRDDLPALAPPPPPLLNGCQAYWKWSTQDKSQEVRLYARSALFHPNWSHGTAAVRGSSPLQGSNHYYWEVEVSQRLFGTAVMFGVCTSKARLHADAFVNLVGEDEHGWGMSHKGTVWHGGKSRPYTQPFRENRPTTVGVLLDVDNNRLGFYKDGIWL
;
A
#
# COMPACT_ATOMS: atom_id res chain seq x y z
N MET A 1 18.55 33.23 -34.94
CA MET A 1 19.15 32.94 -36.26
C MET A 1 19.34 31.42 -36.33
N THR A 2 18.71 30.78 -37.33
CA THR A 2 18.94 29.44 -37.92
C THR A 2 19.00 28.17 -37.08
N LEU A 3 18.20 27.19 -37.54
CA LEU A 3 18.40 25.74 -37.48
C LEU A 3 19.78 25.31 -38.01
N GLY A 4 20.33 24.24 -37.46
CA GLY A 4 21.36 23.43 -38.12
C GLY A 4 22.05 22.41 -37.21
N GLY A 5 22.12 21.16 -37.67
CA GLY A 5 23.21 20.24 -37.30
C GLY A 5 22.78 18.98 -36.57
N ALA A 6 22.56 17.91 -37.33
CA ALA A 6 22.76 16.56 -36.83
C ALA A 6 24.27 16.33 -36.67
N SER A 7 24.70 15.90 -35.49
CA SER A 7 26.00 15.28 -35.27
C SER A 7 25.80 14.03 -34.44
N ASN A 8 26.01 12.87 -35.07
CA ASN A 8 26.25 11.62 -34.36
C ASN A 8 27.57 11.76 -33.62
N VAL A 9 27.53 11.70 -32.29
CA VAL A 9 28.69 11.45 -31.45
C VAL A 9 28.51 10.04 -30.89
N SER A 10 29.36 9.12 -31.33
CA SER A 10 29.59 7.84 -30.66
C SER A 10 30.50 8.11 -29.47
N GLU A 11 29.95 8.06 -28.26
CA GLU A 11 30.73 8.10 -27.03
C GLU A 11 30.62 6.77 -26.27
N GLY A 12 31.80 6.16 -26.10
CA GLY A 12 32.25 5.63 -24.82
C GLY A 12 31.47 4.47 -24.20
N THR A 13 31.97 3.26 -24.40
CA THR A 13 31.77 2.13 -23.50
C THR A 13 32.31 2.48 -22.11
N GLY A 14 31.41 2.71 -21.16
CA GLY A 14 31.73 2.98 -19.76
C GLY A 14 30.45 3.09 -18.94
N ARG A 15 29.62 2.04 -18.91
CA ARG A 15 28.63 1.90 -17.85
C ARG A 15 29.39 1.44 -16.63
N ASP A 16 29.70 2.38 -15.76
CA ASP A 16 29.98 2.11 -14.37
C ASP A 16 28.81 1.27 -13.82
N ASP A 17 29.01 -0.03 -13.72
CA ASP A 17 28.18 -0.92 -12.91
C ASP A 17 28.46 -0.56 -11.44
N LEU A 18 27.88 0.56 -10.99
CA LEU A 18 27.78 0.87 -9.58
C LEU A 18 27.08 -0.32 -8.92
N PRO A 19 27.68 -0.95 -7.89
CA PRO A 19 27.03 -2.05 -7.19
C PRO A 19 25.67 -1.55 -6.71
N ALA A 20 24.63 -2.32 -7.04
CA ALA A 20 23.28 -2.04 -6.57
C ALA A 20 23.36 -1.78 -5.05
N LEU A 21 22.95 -0.58 -4.63
CA LEU A 21 22.93 -0.23 -3.20
C LEU A 21 22.25 -1.38 -2.45
N ALA A 22 22.89 -1.86 -1.39
CA ALA A 22 22.31 -2.88 -0.55
C ALA A 22 20.87 -2.46 -0.18
N PRO A 23 19.89 -3.40 -0.21
CA PRO A 23 18.52 -3.06 0.12
C PRO A 23 18.48 -2.40 1.50
N PRO A 24 17.61 -1.40 1.72
CA PRO A 24 17.50 -0.74 3.00
C PRO A 24 17.24 -1.79 4.10
N PRO A 25 17.76 -1.56 5.32
CA PRO A 25 17.54 -2.48 6.43
C PRO A 25 16.04 -2.69 6.67
N PRO A 26 15.62 -3.90 7.07
CA PRO A 26 14.22 -4.20 7.31
C PRO A 26 13.65 -3.25 8.38
N PRO A 27 12.39 -2.79 8.25
CA PRO A 27 11.80 -1.85 9.20
C PRO A 27 11.78 -2.33 10.66
N LEU A 28 11.83 -3.65 10.88
CA LEU A 28 11.95 -4.27 12.20
C LEU A 28 13.30 -4.97 12.31
N LEU A 29 14.20 -4.42 13.13
CA LEU A 29 15.57 -4.96 13.32
C LEU A 29 15.59 -6.27 14.12
N ASN A 30 14.68 -6.43 15.09
CA ASN A 30 14.60 -7.60 15.98
C ASN A 30 13.25 -8.32 15.86
N GLY A 31 12.72 -8.40 14.63
CA GLY A 31 11.42 -9.04 14.35
C GLY A 31 11.50 -10.57 14.18
N CYS A 32 10.35 -11.23 14.23
CA CYS A 32 10.17 -12.59 13.74
C CYS A 32 9.26 -12.59 12.50
N GLN A 33 9.46 -13.55 11.59
CA GLN A 33 8.51 -13.74 10.49
C GLN A 33 7.22 -14.37 11.03
N ALA A 34 6.09 -13.81 10.63
CA ALA A 34 4.78 -14.36 10.91
C ALA A 34 4.08 -14.76 9.60
N TYR A 35 3.25 -15.80 9.68
CA TYR A 35 2.47 -16.27 8.54
C TYR A 35 1.16 -15.49 8.46
N TRP A 36 1.17 -14.39 7.70
CA TRP A 36 -0.02 -13.57 7.46
C TRP A 36 -0.82 -14.08 6.26
N LYS A 37 -2.14 -14.10 6.42
CA LYS A 37 -3.09 -14.40 5.36
C LYS A 37 -4.31 -13.49 5.47
N TRP A 38 -5.02 -13.31 4.37
CA TRP A 38 -6.31 -12.63 4.34
C TRP A 38 -7.37 -13.47 5.04
N SER A 39 -8.28 -12.82 5.78
CA SER A 39 -9.39 -13.49 6.45
C SER A 39 -10.45 -13.92 5.43
N THR A 40 -10.86 -15.18 5.46
CA THR A 40 -11.98 -15.67 4.65
C THR A 40 -13.34 -15.24 5.21
N GLN A 41 -13.38 -14.82 6.48
CA GLN A 41 -14.58 -14.38 7.20
C GLN A 41 -14.71 -12.86 7.23
N ASP A 42 -13.59 -12.13 7.33
CA ASP A 42 -13.56 -10.67 7.42
C ASP A 42 -13.20 -10.04 6.07
N LYS A 43 -14.11 -10.17 5.11
CA LYS A 43 -13.97 -9.59 3.78
C LYS A 43 -15.32 -9.24 3.17
N SER A 44 -15.33 -8.31 2.21
CA SER A 44 -16.48 -8.14 1.33
C SER A 44 -16.72 -9.41 0.48
N GLN A 45 -17.96 -9.60 0.07
CA GLN A 45 -18.35 -10.62 -0.92
C GLN A 45 -17.69 -10.36 -2.29
N GLU A 46 -17.34 -9.10 -2.57
CA GLU A 46 -16.67 -8.66 -3.79
C GLU A 46 -15.16 -8.96 -3.81
N VAL A 47 -14.62 -9.61 -2.76
CA VAL A 47 -13.22 -10.04 -2.67
C VAL A 47 -13.12 -11.54 -2.86
N ARG A 48 -12.35 -11.99 -3.87
CA ARG A 48 -11.94 -13.39 -4.05
C ARG A 48 -10.51 -13.56 -3.57
N LEU A 49 -10.25 -14.62 -2.80
CA LEU A 49 -8.92 -14.90 -2.25
C LEU A 49 -8.26 -16.05 -3.01
N TYR A 50 -6.96 -15.92 -3.30
CA TYR A 50 -6.14 -16.94 -3.94
C TYR A 50 -4.80 -17.04 -3.19
N ALA A 51 -4.62 -18.09 -2.38
CA ALA A 51 -3.45 -18.24 -1.51
C ALA A 51 -3.16 -16.98 -0.67
N ARG A 52 -2.15 -16.18 -1.07
CA ARG A 52 -1.75 -14.92 -0.40
C ARG A 52 -2.26 -13.65 -1.09
N SER A 53 -3.03 -13.79 -2.16
CA SER A 53 -3.54 -12.68 -2.97
C SER A 53 -5.03 -12.46 -2.73
N ALA A 54 -5.44 -11.19 -2.81
CA ALA A 54 -6.84 -10.79 -2.79
C ALA A 54 -7.17 -10.07 -4.11
N LEU A 55 -8.17 -10.60 -4.84
CA LEU A 55 -8.72 -10.01 -6.05
C LEU A 55 -10.03 -9.30 -5.70
N PHE A 56 -10.03 -7.99 -5.86
CA PHE A 56 -11.20 -7.13 -5.63
C PHE A 56 -11.99 -6.98 -6.93
N HIS A 57 -13.32 -7.05 -6.84
CA HIS A 57 -14.24 -6.84 -7.96
C HIS A 57 -13.86 -7.65 -9.22
N PRO A 58 -13.91 -8.99 -9.18
CA PRO A 58 -13.46 -9.86 -10.27
C PRO A 58 -14.22 -9.68 -11.60
N ASN A 59 -15.41 -9.06 -11.57
CA ASN A 59 -16.24 -8.81 -12.75
C ASN A 59 -16.30 -7.30 -13.06
N TRP A 60 -16.92 -6.52 -12.18
CA TRP A 60 -17.06 -5.07 -12.30
C TRP A 60 -17.20 -4.43 -10.91
N SER A 61 -16.78 -3.16 -10.76
CA SER A 61 -16.83 -2.43 -9.50
C SER A 61 -18.12 -1.60 -9.38
N HIS A 62 -18.96 -1.89 -8.39
CA HIS A 62 -20.16 -1.08 -8.05
C HIS A 62 -19.98 -0.27 -6.75
N GLY A 63 -18.79 -0.30 -6.17
CA GLY A 63 -18.51 0.37 -4.92
C GLY A 63 -17.08 0.09 -4.47
N THR A 64 -16.90 0.06 -3.16
CA THR A 64 -15.60 -0.19 -2.53
C THR A 64 -15.68 -1.46 -1.70
N ALA A 65 -14.65 -2.30 -1.79
CA ALA A 65 -14.53 -3.55 -1.05
C ALA A 65 -13.22 -3.58 -0.26
N ALA A 66 -13.26 -4.21 0.91
CA ALA A 66 -12.11 -4.38 1.79
C ALA A 66 -12.00 -5.81 2.31
N VAL A 67 -10.82 -6.15 2.81
CA VAL A 67 -10.50 -7.43 3.46
C VAL A 67 -9.49 -7.16 4.58
N ARG A 68 -9.65 -7.85 5.71
CA ARG A 68 -8.70 -7.82 6.83
C ARG A 68 -7.73 -9.00 6.76
N GLY A 69 -6.59 -8.87 7.46
CA GLY A 69 -5.78 -10.02 7.81
C GLY A 69 -6.52 -10.96 8.79
N SER A 70 -6.17 -12.24 8.79
CA SER A 70 -6.79 -13.24 9.68
C SER A 70 -6.31 -13.17 11.13
N SER A 71 -5.20 -12.47 11.38
CA SER A 71 -4.53 -12.44 12.68
C SER A 71 -4.69 -11.05 13.28
N PRO A 72 -5.36 -10.91 14.44
CA PRO A 72 -5.45 -9.63 15.15
C PRO A 72 -4.07 -9.12 15.56
N LEU A 73 -3.86 -7.80 15.44
CA LEU A 73 -2.68 -7.11 15.95
C LEU A 73 -2.92 -6.83 17.45
N GLN A 74 -2.23 -7.52 18.36
CA GLN A 74 -2.51 -7.49 19.80
C GLN A 74 -1.25 -7.31 20.65
N GLY A 75 -1.42 -6.67 21.80
CA GLY A 75 -0.33 -6.40 22.74
C GLY A 75 0.56 -5.25 22.29
N SER A 76 1.77 -5.18 22.86
CA SER A 76 2.76 -4.10 22.63
C SER A 76 3.77 -4.43 21.52
N ASN A 77 3.41 -5.28 20.57
CA ASN A 77 4.32 -5.67 19.48
C ASN A 77 4.30 -4.65 18.34
N HIS A 78 5.41 -4.58 17.60
CA HIS A 78 5.48 -3.83 16.35
C HIS A 78 5.19 -4.75 15.18
N TYR A 79 4.43 -4.26 14.22
CA TYR A 79 3.99 -5.06 13.08
C TYR A 79 4.39 -4.41 11.78
N TYR A 80 4.99 -5.19 10.90
CA TYR A 80 5.32 -4.79 9.55
C TYR A 80 4.85 -5.84 8.56
N TRP A 81 4.16 -5.41 7.50
CA TRP A 81 3.79 -6.25 6.38
C TRP A 81 3.83 -5.45 5.08
N GLU A 82 3.98 -6.17 3.98
CA GLU A 82 4.00 -5.61 2.64
C GLU A 82 2.80 -6.11 1.83
N VAL A 83 2.24 -5.21 1.03
CA VAL A 83 1.22 -5.51 0.05
C VAL A 83 1.77 -5.15 -1.33
N GLU A 84 1.98 -6.16 -2.16
CA GLU A 84 2.33 -5.96 -3.57
C GLU A 84 1.06 -5.69 -4.38
N VAL A 85 1.03 -4.55 -5.07
CA VAL A 85 -0.02 -4.21 -6.03
C VAL A 85 0.51 -4.51 -7.42
N SER A 86 0.19 -5.70 -7.93
CA SER A 86 0.87 -6.31 -9.08
C SER A 86 0.44 -5.78 -10.44
N GLN A 87 -0.85 -5.45 -10.65
CA GLN A 87 -1.37 -5.30 -12.02
C GLN A 87 -1.82 -3.91 -12.43
N ARG A 88 -2.21 -3.01 -11.51
CA ARG A 88 -2.48 -1.58 -11.74
C ARG A 88 -3.14 -0.98 -10.49
N LEU A 89 -2.64 0.14 -9.99
CA LEU A 89 -3.39 1.04 -9.11
C LEU A 89 -4.44 1.79 -9.94
N PHE A 90 -5.51 1.12 -10.35
CA PHE A 90 -6.68 1.77 -10.95
C PHE A 90 -7.84 1.72 -9.97
N GLY A 91 -8.44 2.88 -9.72
CA GLY A 91 -9.56 3.03 -8.81
C GLY A 91 -9.48 4.35 -8.05
N THR A 92 -10.62 4.89 -7.67
CA THR A 92 -10.67 6.19 -6.97
C THR A 92 -10.23 6.09 -5.51
N ALA A 93 -10.23 4.88 -4.92
CA ALA A 93 -10.09 4.62 -3.49
C ALA A 93 -9.28 3.35 -3.15
N VAL A 94 -8.10 3.16 -3.75
CA VAL A 94 -7.15 2.12 -3.27
C VAL A 94 -6.48 2.60 -1.98
N MET A 95 -6.60 1.83 -0.91
CA MET A 95 -6.12 2.17 0.43
C MET A 95 -5.38 1.03 1.15
N PHE A 96 -4.51 1.40 2.07
CA PHE A 96 -3.73 0.49 2.92
C PHE A 96 -3.76 1.00 4.37
N GLY A 97 -3.83 0.10 5.36
CA GLY A 97 -3.83 0.53 6.75
C GLY A 97 -4.29 -0.53 7.73
N VAL A 98 -4.77 -0.07 8.89
CA VAL A 98 -5.30 -0.90 9.98
C VAL A 98 -6.73 -0.49 10.30
N CYS A 99 -7.51 -1.44 10.80
CA CYS A 99 -8.86 -1.17 11.27
C CYS A 99 -9.22 -2.09 12.43
N THR A 100 -10.18 -1.64 13.24
CA THR A 100 -10.83 -2.49 14.26
C THR A 100 -11.83 -3.43 13.58
N SER A 101 -12.33 -4.41 14.33
CA SER A 101 -13.40 -5.31 13.87
C SER A 101 -14.71 -4.59 13.55
N LYS A 102 -14.91 -3.36 14.04
CA LYS A 102 -16.12 -2.56 13.84
C LYS A 102 -16.17 -1.82 12.50
N ALA A 103 -15.03 -1.63 11.83
CA ALA A 103 -15.03 -0.98 10.52
C ALA A 103 -15.86 -1.79 9.51
N ARG A 104 -16.63 -1.13 8.65
CA ARG A 104 -17.29 -1.84 7.56
C ARG A 104 -16.27 -2.27 6.51
N LEU A 105 -16.58 -3.35 5.78
CA LEU A 105 -15.70 -3.88 4.74
C LEU A 105 -16.24 -3.71 3.32
N HIS A 106 -17.38 -3.03 3.18
CA HIS A 106 -18.05 -2.84 1.91
C HIS A 106 -18.88 -1.55 1.91
N ALA A 107 -18.96 -0.90 0.76
CA ALA A 107 -19.92 0.17 0.50
C ALA A 107 -20.31 0.17 -0.97
N ASP A 108 -21.59 0.39 -1.26
CA ASP A 108 -22.13 0.62 -2.61
C ASP A 108 -21.84 2.06 -3.10
N ALA A 109 -20.62 2.51 -2.86
CA ALA A 109 -20.11 3.81 -3.24
C ALA A 109 -18.58 3.77 -3.39
N PHE A 110 -18.03 4.63 -4.23
CA PHE A 110 -16.60 4.77 -4.44
C PHE A 110 -15.99 5.70 -3.39
N VAL A 111 -15.64 5.16 -2.22
CA VAL A 111 -15.24 5.93 -1.04
C VAL A 111 -13.96 5.36 -0.43
N ASN A 112 -13.20 6.23 0.25
CA ASN A 112 -12.06 5.80 1.05
C ASN A 112 -12.55 5.12 2.33
N LEU A 113 -12.77 3.80 2.30
CA LEU A 113 -13.30 3.04 3.44
C LEU A 113 -12.39 3.06 4.67
N VAL A 114 -11.08 2.92 4.48
CA VAL A 114 -10.15 2.81 5.62
C VAL A 114 -9.92 4.20 6.23
N GLY A 115 -10.52 4.45 7.38
CA GLY A 115 -10.45 5.74 8.08
C GLY A 115 -11.58 6.72 7.75
N GLU A 116 -12.65 6.24 7.13
CA GLU A 116 -13.89 7.01 6.98
C GLU A 116 -14.57 7.33 8.32
N ASP A 117 -14.29 6.54 9.35
CA ASP A 117 -14.78 6.66 10.71
C ASP A 117 -13.62 6.47 11.71
N GLU A 118 -13.93 6.43 13.00
CA GLU A 118 -12.95 6.20 14.06
C GLU A 118 -12.40 4.77 14.12
N HIS A 119 -12.91 3.84 13.30
CA HIS A 119 -12.57 2.43 13.34
C HIS A 119 -11.47 2.04 12.34
N GLY A 120 -10.93 2.99 11.57
CA GLY A 120 -9.82 2.77 10.65
C GLY A 120 -8.79 3.90 10.61
N TRP A 121 -7.58 3.53 10.19
CA TRP A 121 -6.49 4.45 9.86
C TRP A 121 -5.85 3.95 8.56
N GLY A 122 -5.84 4.78 7.53
CA GLY A 122 -5.37 4.33 6.23
C GLY A 122 -4.74 5.41 5.37
N MET A 123 -3.93 4.99 4.40
CA MET A 123 -3.37 5.82 3.35
C MET A 123 -3.98 5.43 2.01
N SER A 124 -4.49 6.42 1.28
CA SER A 124 -4.89 6.29 -0.11
C SER A 124 -3.66 6.37 -1.02
N HIS A 125 -3.64 5.57 -2.10
CA HIS A 125 -2.62 5.68 -3.15
C HIS A 125 -2.54 7.09 -3.79
N LYS A 126 -3.56 7.94 -3.58
CA LYS A 126 -3.56 9.37 -3.95
C LYS A 126 -2.70 10.25 -3.02
N GLY A 127 -1.99 9.65 -2.06
CA GLY A 127 -1.06 10.36 -1.18
C GLY A 127 -1.71 11.08 0.00
N THR A 128 -2.91 10.65 0.40
CA THR A 128 -3.62 11.20 1.57
C THR A 128 -3.79 10.15 2.65
N VAL A 129 -3.70 10.55 3.93
CA VAL A 129 -4.03 9.68 5.07
C VAL A 129 -5.39 10.06 5.65
N TRP A 130 -6.11 9.07 6.17
CA TRP A 130 -7.51 9.12 6.57
C TRP A 130 -7.72 8.52 7.96
N HIS A 131 -8.52 9.20 8.78
CA HIS A 131 -9.02 8.71 10.06
C HIS A 131 -10.18 9.60 10.56
N GLY A 132 -11.24 9.00 11.12
CA GLY A 132 -12.35 9.74 11.71
C GLY A 132 -13.08 10.64 10.70
N GLY A 133 -13.15 10.21 9.43
CA GLY A 133 -13.75 10.97 8.34
C GLY A 133 -12.95 12.18 7.89
N LYS A 134 -11.75 12.40 8.45
CA LYS A 134 -10.86 13.50 8.10
C LYS A 134 -9.70 12.97 7.25
N SER A 135 -9.21 13.81 6.35
CA SER A 135 -8.04 13.50 5.53
C SER A 135 -7.02 14.63 5.53
N ARG A 136 -5.77 14.28 5.28
CA ARG A 136 -4.69 15.25 5.05
C ARG A 136 -3.69 14.72 4.01
N PRO A 137 -3.01 15.60 3.27
CA PRO A 137 -1.87 15.20 2.44
C PRO A 137 -0.79 14.51 3.28
N TYR A 138 -0.13 13.51 2.70
CA TYR A 138 0.93 12.73 3.34
C TYR A 138 2.13 12.51 2.42
N THR A 139 1.88 12.14 1.16
CA THR A 139 2.93 11.90 0.17
C THR A 139 2.45 12.28 -1.23
N GLN A 140 3.32 12.18 -2.23
CA GLN A 140 2.89 12.32 -3.63
C GLN A 140 2.02 11.12 -4.06
N PRO A 141 1.00 11.32 -4.89
CA PRO A 141 0.22 10.22 -5.46
C PRO A 141 1.12 9.17 -6.11
N PHE A 142 0.77 7.90 -5.93
CA PHE A 142 1.48 6.80 -6.54
C PHE A 142 1.22 6.79 -8.05
N ARG A 143 2.25 6.42 -8.82
CA ARG A 143 2.11 6.33 -10.28
C ARG A 143 1.16 5.19 -10.64
N GLU A 144 0.10 5.51 -11.36
CA GLU A 144 -0.79 4.50 -11.94
C GLU A 144 -0.02 3.62 -12.94
N ASN A 145 -0.54 2.42 -13.22
CA ASN A 145 0.03 1.49 -14.19
C ASN A 145 1.45 1.00 -13.91
N ARG A 146 1.93 1.10 -12.66
CA ARG A 146 3.20 0.51 -12.23
C ARG A 146 2.96 -0.40 -11.03
N PRO A 147 3.63 -1.56 -10.97
CA PRO A 147 3.70 -2.33 -9.74
C PRO A 147 4.23 -1.44 -8.61
N THR A 148 3.62 -1.55 -7.44
CA THR A 148 4.04 -0.81 -6.25
C THR A 148 3.93 -1.72 -5.04
N THR A 149 4.98 -1.77 -4.24
CA THR A 149 4.95 -2.45 -2.94
C THR A 149 4.69 -1.42 -1.85
N VAL A 150 3.63 -1.63 -1.09
CA VAL A 150 3.27 -0.77 0.04
C VAL A 150 3.59 -1.51 1.33
N GLY A 151 4.56 -1.01 2.08
CA GLY A 151 4.84 -1.47 3.43
C GLY A 151 3.99 -0.71 4.44
N VAL A 152 3.47 -1.39 5.47
CA VAL A 152 2.73 -0.77 6.57
C VAL A 152 3.43 -1.12 7.87
N LEU A 153 3.79 -0.09 8.65
CA LEU A 153 4.42 -0.22 9.96
C LEU A 153 3.46 0.28 11.04
N LEU A 154 3.06 -0.62 11.93
CA LEU A 154 2.38 -0.28 13.17
C LEU A 154 3.40 -0.33 14.32
N ASP A 155 3.71 0.84 14.85
CA ASP A 155 4.63 1.10 15.95
C ASP A 155 3.81 1.41 17.20
N VAL A 156 3.57 0.37 18.00
CA VAL A 156 2.63 0.43 19.13
C VAL A 156 3.20 1.27 20.27
N ASP A 157 4.51 1.20 20.53
CA ASP A 157 5.15 1.94 21.62
C ASP A 157 5.03 3.46 21.41
N ASN A 158 5.14 3.92 20.15
CA ASN A 158 5.04 5.33 19.81
C ASN A 158 3.64 5.74 19.30
N ASN A 159 2.65 4.83 19.34
CA ASN A 159 1.30 5.04 18.81
C ASN A 159 1.29 5.57 17.37
N ARG A 160 2.13 4.99 16.51
CA ARG A 160 2.36 5.47 15.14
C ARG A 160 2.02 4.41 14.11
N LEU A 161 1.29 4.84 13.08
CA LEU A 161 1.13 4.11 11.83
C LEU A 161 1.91 4.86 10.74
N GLY A 162 2.78 4.14 10.03
CA GLY A 162 3.54 4.71 8.92
C GLY A 162 3.60 3.77 7.72
N PHE A 163 4.06 4.32 6.60
CA PHE A 163 3.98 3.65 5.31
C PHE A 163 5.33 3.70 4.59
N TYR A 164 5.59 2.66 3.81
CA TYR A 164 6.69 2.58 2.87
C TYR A 164 6.14 2.43 1.46
N LYS A 165 6.85 3.00 0.48
CA LYS A 165 6.63 2.76 -0.94
C LYS A 165 7.91 2.24 -1.55
N ASP A 166 7.87 1.05 -2.13
CA ASP A 166 9.01 0.42 -2.81
C ASP A 166 10.28 0.41 -1.93
N GLY A 167 10.11 0.08 -0.64
CA GLY A 167 11.19 0.04 0.36
C GLY A 167 11.59 1.39 0.97
N ILE A 168 11.00 2.51 0.51
CA ILE A 168 11.33 3.86 0.99
C ILE A 168 10.26 4.34 1.98
N TRP A 169 10.67 4.78 3.18
CA TRP A 169 9.76 5.38 4.16
C TRP A 169 9.16 6.69 3.62
N LEU A 170 7.86 6.87 3.83
CA LEU A 170 7.07 8.02 3.36
C LEU A 170 6.89 9.10 4.43
#